data_AF-A0A7C4YSJ0-F1
#
_entry.id   AF-A0A7C4YSJ0-F1
#
_cell.length_a   1.000
_cell.length_b   1.000
_cell.length_c   1.000
_cell.angle_alpha   90.00
_cell.angle_beta   90.00
_cell.angle_gamma   90.00
#
_symmetry.space_group_name_H-M   'P 1'
#
loop_
_entity.id
_entity.type
_entity.pdbx_description
1 polymer ?
#
loop_
_entity_poly.entity_id
_entity_poly.type
_entity_poly.pdbx_seq_one_letter_code
_entity_poly.pdbx_strand_id
1 'polypeptide(L)'
;MNPHMKISDIMKSAYEKHIVIPAFNIAYLGMVKPVSDALSECRTIGIIEVSRPDIENFGAESIGAVAQKYREFADLRFTFLHLDHVPVIDENFLPVNWLAMIHEAIEHGFDSVMIDGSRLPFTENVKITKKVVEIAHARNVCVEAELGSVLGHESIPLPPYEEIFEKKIGFTDVEHAKKFVEMTGVDWLSVSVGSIHGAISGAAKNQKKVTARIDIEHLEKLMKATGIPLVLHGGTGIEIDFIRRAIKAGITKINIGTEIRQAYEQGLKIDENVAQEKVKEKVKELIEIYQIQGSADILLK
;
A
#
# COMPACT_ATOMS: atom_id res chain seq x y z
N MET A 1 17.25 22.24 5.29
CA MET A 1 16.31 21.08 5.27
C MET A 1 17.05 19.90 5.85
N ASN A 2 16.39 19.15 6.75
CA ASN A 2 17.03 18.21 7.67
C ASN A 2 17.41 16.90 6.93
N PRO A 3 18.68 16.47 6.90
CA PRO A 3 19.14 15.30 6.15
C PRO A 3 18.66 13.92 6.68
N HIS A 4 17.73 13.88 7.64
CA HIS A 4 17.27 12.63 8.28
C HIS A 4 15.77 12.65 8.59
N MET A 5 14.93 13.06 7.64
CA MET A 5 13.49 12.83 7.78
C MET A 5 13.23 11.33 7.70
N LYS A 6 12.78 10.72 8.80
CA LYS A 6 12.43 9.30 8.84
C LYS A 6 10.99 9.09 8.44
N ILE A 7 10.71 8.07 7.63
CA ILE A 7 9.34 7.71 7.26
C ILE A 7 8.47 7.43 8.49
N SER A 8 9.03 6.88 9.57
CA SER A 8 8.33 6.67 10.85
C SER A 8 7.74 7.95 11.44
N ASP A 9 8.49 9.06 11.37
CA ASP A 9 8.07 10.35 11.92
C ASP A 9 6.94 10.94 11.07
N ILE A 10 7.02 10.77 9.75
CA ILE A 10 5.98 11.20 8.82
C ILE A 10 4.70 10.38 8.99
N MET A 11 4.81 9.05 9.05
CA MET A 11 3.66 8.18 9.26
C MET A 11 2.97 8.45 10.59
N LYS A 12 3.74 8.75 11.65
CA LYS A 12 3.20 9.19 12.93
C LYS A 12 2.49 10.54 12.82
N SER A 13 3.10 11.55 12.19
CA SER A 13 2.44 12.85 12.00
C SER A 13 1.18 12.72 11.13
N ALA A 14 1.19 11.84 10.14
CA ALA A 14 0.06 11.59 9.25
C ALA A 14 -1.11 10.96 10.01
N TYR A 15 -0.81 9.96 10.86
CA TYR A 15 -1.75 9.35 11.79
C TYR A 15 -2.39 10.36 12.75
N GLU A 16 -1.57 11.17 13.43
CA GLU A 16 -2.05 12.16 14.41
C GLU A 16 -2.89 13.28 13.79
N LYS A 17 -2.61 13.64 12.52
CA LYS A 17 -3.26 14.74 11.82
C LYS A 17 -4.37 14.28 10.86
N HIS A 18 -4.65 12.97 10.79
CA HIS A 18 -5.62 12.37 9.86
C HIS A 18 -5.36 12.76 8.39
N ILE A 19 -4.09 12.73 8.00
CA ILE A 19 -3.64 12.96 6.63
C ILE A 19 -3.18 11.62 6.07
N VAL A 20 -3.63 11.27 4.87
CA VAL A 20 -3.19 10.05 4.21
C VAL A 20 -1.90 10.29 3.42
N ILE A 21 -0.99 9.31 3.47
CA ILE A 21 0.18 9.20 2.62
C ILE A 21 -0.17 8.29 1.44
N PRO A 22 -0.22 8.81 0.20
CA PRO A 22 -0.46 7.98 -0.97
C PRO A 22 0.79 7.15 -1.26
N ALA A 23 0.60 5.86 -1.55
CA ALA A 23 1.65 4.94 -1.95
C ALA A 23 1.38 4.42 -3.37
N PHE A 24 2.38 4.54 -4.25
CA PHE A 24 2.21 4.35 -5.68
C PHE A 24 3.04 3.18 -6.19
N ASN A 25 2.38 2.09 -6.60
CA ASN A 25 3.06 0.93 -7.17
C ASN A 25 3.63 1.24 -8.57
N ILE A 26 4.92 0.99 -8.74
CA ILE A 26 5.65 1.17 -9.99
C ILE A 26 5.63 -0.12 -10.80
N ALA A 27 4.61 -0.26 -11.65
CA ALA A 27 4.50 -1.39 -12.58
C ALA A 27 5.52 -1.31 -13.73
N TYR A 28 6.04 -0.12 -14.04
CA TYR A 28 7.05 0.11 -15.08
C TYR A 28 8.09 1.12 -14.60
N LEU A 29 9.38 0.88 -14.85
CA LEU A 29 10.45 1.78 -14.41
C LEU A 29 10.26 3.25 -14.82
N GLY A 30 9.67 3.50 -16.00
CA GLY A 30 9.37 4.85 -16.48
C GLY A 30 8.33 5.61 -15.65
N MET A 31 7.61 4.95 -14.73
CA MET A 31 6.64 5.60 -13.84
C MET A 31 7.28 6.31 -12.64
N VAL A 32 8.53 5.98 -12.28
CA VAL A 32 9.18 6.54 -11.08
C VAL A 32 9.29 8.06 -11.16
N LYS A 33 9.82 8.58 -12.27
CA LYS A 33 10.02 10.02 -12.49
C LYS A 33 8.71 10.82 -12.41
N PRO A 34 7.66 10.52 -13.19
CA PRO A 34 6.43 11.31 -13.16
C PRO A 34 5.70 11.27 -11.81
N VAL A 35 5.79 10.17 -11.06
CA VAL A 35 5.25 10.09 -9.68
C VAL A 35 6.03 11.02 -8.75
N SER A 36 7.36 10.96 -8.76
CA SER A 36 8.23 11.83 -7.95
C SER A 36 8.02 13.32 -8.27
N ASP A 37 7.96 13.66 -9.57
CA ASP A 37 7.70 15.02 -10.04
C ASP A 37 6.33 15.53 -9.56
N ALA A 38 5.28 14.72 -9.67
CA ALA A 38 3.93 15.11 -9.24
C ALA A 38 3.86 15.38 -7.73
N LEU A 39 4.44 14.49 -6.91
CA LEU A 39 4.52 14.65 -5.46
C LEU A 39 5.25 15.95 -5.08
N SER A 40 6.36 16.23 -5.75
CA SER A 40 7.17 17.43 -5.54
C SER A 40 6.43 18.72 -5.93
N GLU A 41 5.80 18.73 -7.11
CA GLU A 41 5.05 19.89 -7.60
C GLU A 41 3.82 20.19 -6.75
N CYS A 42 3.15 19.15 -6.23
CA CYS A 42 2.01 19.28 -5.34
C CYS A 42 2.40 19.54 -3.88
N ARG A 43 3.69 19.50 -3.54
CA ARG A 43 4.19 19.57 -2.15
C ARG A 43 3.50 18.55 -1.25
N THR A 44 3.37 17.33 -1.75
CA THR A 44 2.70 16.21 -1.08
C THR A 44 3.75 15.17 -0.73
N ILE A 45 3.74 14.69 0.51
CA ILE A 45 4.60 13.55 0.87
C ILE A 45 3.92 12.26 0.42
N GLY A 46 4.63 11.41 -0.31
CA GLY A 46 4.13 10.13 -0.80
C GLY A 46 5.20 9.03 -0.77
N ILE A 47 4.75 7.80 -1.02
CA ILE A 47 5.60 6.61 -1.08
C ILE A 47 5.60 6.10 -2.52
N ILE A 48 6.78 5.82 -3.04
CA ILE A 48 6.97 5.07 -4.27
C ILE A 48 7.21 3.62 -3.86
N GLU A 49 6.45 2.68 -4.41
CA GLU A 49 6.53 1.29 -3.98
C GLU A 49 6.64 0.32 -5.17
N VAL A 50 7.19 -0.86 -4.93
CA VAL A 50 7.26 -1.97 -5.90
C VAL A 50 6.84 -3.24 -5.22
N SER A 51 6.02 -4.03 -5.90
CA SER A 51 5.56 -5.35 -5.45
C SER A 51 6.11 -6.48 -6.31
N ARG A 52 5.99 -7.73 -5.84
CA ARG A 52 6.29 -8.91 -6.65
C ARG A 52 5.48 -8.95 -7.97
N PRO A 53 4.14 -8.72 -7.96
CA PRO A 53 3.38 -8.63 -9.20
C PRO A 53 3.88 -7.58 -10.20
N ASP A 54 4.40 -6.43 -9.74
CA ASP A 54 4.97 -5.41 -10.62
C ASP A 54 6.20 -5.93 -11.39
N ILE A 55 6.99 -6.81 -10.74
CA ILE A 55 8.18 -7.42 -11.31
C ILE A 55 7.83 -8.61 -12.20
N GLU A 56 6.94 -9.50 -11.75
CA GLU A 56 6.64 -10.75 -12.45
C GLU A 56 5.70 -10.56 -13.66
N ASN A 57 4.78 -9.59 -13.58
CA ASN A 57 3.72 -9.42 -14.58
C ASN A 57 3.86 -8.16 -15.43
N PHE A 58 4.72 -7.21 -15.03
CA PHE A 58 4.88 -5.92 -15.71
C PHE A 58 6.36 -5.60 -15.98
N GLY A 59 6.71 -4.32 -16.05
CA GLY A 59 8.04 -3.83 -16.45
C GLY A 59 8.83 -3.16 -15.32
N ALA A 60 8.64 -3.57 -14.07
CA ALA A 60 9.44 -3.08 -12.94
C ALA A 60 10.85 -3.71 -12.87
N GLU A 61 11.07 -4.81 -13.60
CA GLU A 61 12.32 -5.55 -13.76
C GLU A 61 12.86 -6.23 -12.49
N SER A 62 13.14 -5.49 -11.41
CA SER A 62 13.61 -6.02 -10.12
C SER A 62 13.50 -4.98 -9.01
N ILE A 63 13.60 -5.41 -7.75
CA ILE A 63 13.69 -4.52 -6.57
C ILE A 63 14.85 -3.53 -6.74
N GLY A 64 16.03 -4.03 -7.13
CA GLY A 64 17.21 -3.21 -7.37
C GLY A 64 17.06 -2.19 -8.50
N ALA A 65 16.38 -2.54 -9.59
CA ALA A 65 16.15 -1.64 -10.72
C ALA A 65 15.22 -0.47 -10.34
N VAL A 66 14.13 -0.74 -9.62
CA VAL A 66 13.26 0.33 -9.10
C VAL A 66 14.02 1.22 -8.12
N ALA A 67 14.82 0.64 -7.21
CA ALA A 67 15.62 1.43 -6.28
C ALA A 67 16.66 2.31 -6.99
N GLN A 68 17.27 1.81 -8.07
CA GLN A 68 18.17 2.61 -8.89
C GLN A 68 17.44 3.78 -9.54
N LYS A 69 16.29 3.53 -10.18
CA LYS A 69 15.49 4.61 -10.78
C LYS A 69 14.97 5.60 -9.75
N TYR A 70 14.62 5.13 -8.56
CA TYR A 70 14.24 5.99 -7.45
C TYR A 70 15.40 6.93 -7.08
N ARG A 71 16.62 6.44 -6.92
CA ARG A 71 17.80 7.28 -6.63
C ARG A 71 18.08 8.34 -7.71
N GLU A 72 17.72 8.08 -8.96
CA GLU A 72 17.90 9.02 -10.07
C GLU A 72 16.89 10.18 -10.04
N PHE A 73 15.65 9.95 -9.58
CA PHE A 73 14.54 10.89 -9.75
C PHE A 73 13.83 11.31 -8.45
N ALA A 74 14.15 10.70 -7.31
CA ALA A 74 13.51 10.99 -6.04
C ALA A 74 13.79 12.42 -5.59
N ASP A 75 12.74 13.07 -5.10
CA ASP A 75 12.89 14.24 -4.24
C ASP A 75 12.71 13.81 -2.79
N LEU A 76 13.82 13.58 -2.08
CA LEU A 76 13.84 13.10 -0.69
C LEU A 76 13.15 14.04 0.32
N ARG A 77 12.66 15.20 -0.13
CA ARG A 77 11.81 16.10 0.67
C ARG A 77 10.35 15.66 0.69
N PHE A 78 9.94 14.85 -0.30
CA PHE A 78 8.55 14.50 -0.57
C PHE A 78 8.34 13.00 -0.85
N THR A 79 9.38 12.23 -1.12
CA THR A 79 9.24 10.81 -1.48
C THR A 79 9.98 9.89 -0.51
N PHE A 80 9.41 8.70 -0.31
CA PHE A 80 10.05 7.54 0.33
C PHE A 80 9.91 6.30 -0.56
N LEU A 81 10.71 5.28 -0.31
CA LEU A 81 10.72 4.01 -1.05
C LEU A 81 10.24 2.84 -0.17
N HIS A 82 9.30 2.04 -0.70
CA HIS A 82 8.69 0.91 0.01
C HIS A 82 8.66 -0.37 -0.83
N LEU A 83 8.97 -1.52 -0.20
CA LEU A 83 8.81 -2.84 -0.82
C LEU A 83 7.44 -3.35 -0.43
N ASP A 84 6.52 -3.39 -1.38
CA ASP A 84 5.11 -3.72 -1.15
C ASP A 84 4.86 -5.23 -1.28
N HIS A 85 3.94 -5.72 -0.46
CA HIS A 85 3.32 -7.03 -0.57
C HIS A 85 4.28 -8.20 -0.85
N VAL A 86 5.28 -8.45 0.02
CA VAL A 86 6.08 -9.69 -0.05
C VAL A 86 5.31 -10.83 0.62
N PRO A 87 4.71 -11.77 -0.11
CA PRO A 87 3.98 -12.85 0.52
C PRO A 87 4.93 -13.86 1.17
N VAL A 88 4.51 -14.49 2.27
CA VAL A 88 5.13 -15.75 2.71
C VAL A 88 4.67 -16.92 1.82
N ILE A 89 3.39 -16.90 1.48
CA ILE A 89 2.73 -17.86 0.59
C ILE A 89 2.06 -17.06 -0.52
N ASP A 90 2.34 -17.39 -1.77
CA ASP A 90 1.80 -16.68 -2.91
C ASP A 90 0.35 -17.01 -3.26
N GLU A 91 -0.14 -16.40 -4.33
CA GLU A 91 -1.49 -16.53 -4.85
C GLU A 91 -1.78 -17.94 -5.39
N ASN A 92 -0.73 -18.71 -5.68
CA ASN A 92 -0.79 -20.11 -6.10
C ASN A 92 -0.54 -21.08 -4.93
N PHE A 93 -0.55 -20.58 -3.69
CA PHE A 93 -0.29 -21.34 -2.46
C PHE A 93 1.13 -21.95 -2.40
N LEU A 94 2.10 -21.32 -3.05
CA LEU A 94 3.50 -21.72 -3.03
C LEU A 94 4.32 -20.86 -2.07
N PRO A 95 5.30 -21.44 -1.36
CA PRO A 95 6.18 -20.67 -0.49
C PRO A 95 7.06 -19.73 -1.33
N VAL A 96 7.19 -18.49 -0.88
CA VAL A 96 8.05 -17.49 -1.50
C VAL A 96 9.32 -17.32 -0.66
N ASN A 97 10.45 -17.04 -1.32
CA ASN A 97 11.70 -16.69 -0.64
C ASN A 97 11.66 -15.24 -0.12
N TRP A 98 10.69 -14.96 0.75
CA TRP A 98 10.42 -13.64 1.30
C TRP A 98 11.66 -13.04 2.00
N LEU A 99 12.46 -13.88 2.67
CA LEU A 99 13.63 -13.43 3.40
C LEU A 99 14.67 -12.80 2.48
N ALA A 100 14.91 -13.39 1.31
CA ALA A 100 15.83 -12.83 0.32
C ALA A 100 15.34 -11.49 -0.23
N MET A 101 14.04 -11.37 -0.53
CA MET A 101 13.45 -10.13 -1.02
C MET A 101 13.53 -8.98 0.00
N ILE A 102 13.22 -9.28 1.27
CA ILE A 102 13.34 -8.31 2.38
C ILE A 102 14.80 -7.85 2.52
N HIS A 103 15.76 -8.78 2.48
CA HIS A 103 17.18 -8.43 2.53
C HIS A 103 17.61 -7.57 1.34
N GLU A 104 17.20 -7.93 0.12
CA GLU A 104 17.52 -7.18 -1.10
C GLU A 104 17.01 -5.73 -1.01
N ALA A 105 15.77 -5.50 -0.59
CA ALA A 105 15.25 -4.14 -0.41
C ALA A 105 16.00 -3.35 0.66
N ILE A 106 16.31 -3.96 1.80
CA ILE A 106 17.10 -3.30 2.86
C ILE A 106 18.50 -2.93 2.33
N GLU A 107 19.15 -3.81 1.57
CA GLU A 107 20.46 -3.56 0.95
C GLU A 107 20.41 -2.45 -0.11
N HIS A 108 19.29 -2.31 -0.80
CA HIS A 108 19.06 -1.25 -1.78
C HIS A 108 18.59 0.09 -1.19
N GLY A 109 18.46 0.18 0.13
CA GLY A 109 18.16 1.43 0.84
C GLY A 109 16.69 1.82 0.83
N PHE A 110 15.79 0.85 0.85
CA PHE A 110 14.37 1.10 1.05
C PHE A 110 14.10 1.67 2.46
N ASP A 111 13.18 2.62 2.56
CA ASP A 111 12.78 3.24 3.83
C ASP A 111 11.86 2.32 4.65
N SER A 112 11.13 1.44 3.95
CA SER A 112 10.25 0.46 4.58
C SER A 112 10.03 -0.78 3.71
N VAL A 113 9.61 -1.86 4.35
CA VAL A 113 9.29 -3.14 3.70
C VAL A 113 7.96 -3.69 4.23
N MET A 114 7.24 -4.43 3.41
CA MET A 114 6.03 -5.15 3.79
C MET A 114 6.23 -6.65 3.76
N ILE A 115 5.79 -7.32 4.83
CA ILE A 115 5.64 -8.78 4.86
C ILE A 115 4.15 -9.16 4.93
N ASP A 116 3.69 -9.89 3.92
CA ASP A 116 2.33 -10.43 3.86
C ASP A 116 2.32 -11.89 4.36
N GLY A 117 2.02 -12.04 5.64
CA GLY A 117 1.74 -13.33 6.28
C GLY A 117 0.25 -13.68 6.36
N SER A 118 -0.64 -12.95 5.68
CA SER A 118 -2.10 -13.06 5.83
C SER A 118 -2.66 -14.46 5.55
N ARG A 119 -2.01 -15.24 4.68
CA ARG A 119 -2.37 -16.62 4.32
C ARG A 119 -1.90 -17.67 5.33
N LEU A 120 -1.17 -17.27 6.38
CA LEU A 120 -0.71 -18.16 7.44
C LEU A 120 -1.68 -18.17 8.62
N PRO A 121 -1.67 -19.24 9.44
CA PRO A 121 -2.24 -19.18 10.78
C PRO A 121 -1.66 -18.01 11.57
N PHE A 122 -2.49 -17.35 12.37
CA PHE A 122 -2.15 -16.15 13.15
C PHE A 122 -0.79 -16.23 13.85
N THR A 123 -0.51 -17.33 14.53
CA THR A 123 0.75 -17.51 15.29
C THR A 123 1.99 -17.58 14.41
N GLU A 124 1.89 -18.17 13.21
CA GLU A 124 3.01 -18.21 12.27
C GLU A 124 3.18 -16.86 11.56
N ASN A 125 2.10 -16.13 11.24
CA ASN A 125 2.18 -14.76 10.76
C ASN A 125 2.91 -13.87 11.77
N VAL A 126 2.51 -13.90 13.05
CA VAL A 126 3.19 -13.15 14.13
C VAL A 126 4.68 -13.47 14.19
N LYS A 127 5.03 -14.77 14.15
CA LYS A 127 6.43 -15.22 14.24
C LYS A 127 7.28 -14.73 13.08
N ILE A 128 6.78 -14.80 11.84
CA ILE A 128 7.52 -14.35 10.66
C ILE A 128 7.61 -12.82 10.64
N THR A 129 6.50 -12.14 10.90
CA THR A 129 6.45 -10.68 10.95
C THR A 129 7.42 -10.14 12.00
N LYS A 130 7.45 -10.72 13.20
CA LYS A 130 8.42 -10.35 14.24
C LYS A 130 9.88 -10.53 13.78
N LYS A 131 10.19 -11.61 13.05
CA LYS A 131 11.52 -11.82 12.48
C LYS A 131 11.87 -10.73 11.45
N VAL A 132 10.93 -10.31 10.61
CA VAL A 132 11.14 -9.20 9.66
C VAL A 132 11.36 -7.89 10.40
N VAL A 133 10.56 -7.60 11.43
CA VAL A 133 10.73 -6.43 12.32
C VAL A 133 12.13 -6.40 12.92
N GLU A 134 12.61 -7.50 13.50
CA GLU A 134 13.96 -7.59 14.08
C GLU A 134 15.06 -7.27 13.04
N ILE A 135 14.95 -7.78 11.81
CA ILE A 135 15.93 -7.55 10.74
C ILE A 135 15.89 -6.10 10.24
N ALA A 136 14.69 -5.58 9.98
CA ALA A 136 14.48 -4.25 9.41
C ALA A 136 14.81 -3.13 10.41
N HIS A 137 14.35 -3.26 11.66
CA HIS A 137 14.62 -2.27 12.71
C HIS A 137 16.11 -2.19 13.06
N ALA A 138 16.86 -3.29 12.97
CA ALA A 138 18.32 -3.28 13.12
C ALA A 138 19.03 -2.43 12.06
N ARG A 139 18.35 -2.07 10.96
CA ARG A 139 18.82 -1.19 9.88
C ARG A 139 18.07 0.14 9.80
N ASN A 140 17.22 0.46 10.79
CA ASN A 140 16.32 1.63 10.79
C ASN A 140 15.30 1.65 9.63
N VAL A 141 14.88 0.49 9.15
CA VAL A 141 13.85 0.33 8.11
C VAL A 141 12.53 -0.03 8.77
N CYS A 142 11.43 0.64 8.39
CA CYS A 142 10.11 0.38 8.98
C CYS A 142 9.45 -0.86 8.35
N VAL A 143 8.51 -1.48 9.07
CA VAL A 143 7.80 -2.68 8.63
C VAL A 143 6.30 -2.47 8.60
N GLU A 144 5.73 -2.69 7.41
CA GLU A 144 4.31 -2.96 7.18
C GLU A 144 4.05 -4.45 7.32
N ALA A 145 2.89 -4.83 7.86
CA ALA A 145 2.41 -6.20 7.76
C ALA A 145 0.92 -6.24 7.48
N GLU A 146 0.45 -7.39 7.01
CA GLU A 146 -0.97 -7.61 6.73
C GLU A 146 -1.61 -8.56 7.75
N LEU A 147 -2.82 -8.19 8.19
CA LEU A 147 -3.69 -9.05 8.97
C LEU A 147 -5.12 -8.99 8.47
N GLY A 148 -5.73 -10.16 8.30
CA GLY A 148 -7.02 -10.33 7.63
C GLY A 148 -6.79 -10.93 6.24
N SER A 149 -7.77 -11.67 5.73
CA SER A 149 -7.66 -12.23 4.38
C SER A 149 -8.22 -11.22 3.41
N VAL A 150 -7.41 -10.75 2.46
CA VAL A 150 -7.94 -10.17 1.23
C VAL A 150 -8.70 -11.28 0.50
N LEU A 151 -10.02 -11.28 0.66
CA LEU A 151 -10.91 -12.17 -0.08
C LEU A 151 -10.72 -11.96 -1.57
N GLY A 152 -10.56 -13.05 -2.34
CA GLY A 152 -10.31 -12.98 -3.80
C GLY A 152 -9.23 -13.92 -4.30
N HIS A 153 -8.39 -14.47 -3.41
CA HIS A 153 -7.30 -15.39 -3.76
C HIS A 153 -7.58 -16.86 -3.37
N GLU A 154 -8.74 -17.15 -2.80
CA GLU A 154 -9.13 -18.51 -2.44
C GLU A 154 -9.72 -19.26 -3.65
N SER A 155 -9.41 -20.56 -3.78
CA SER A 155 -9.95 -21.44 -4.83
C SER A 155 -11.44 -21.80 -4.65
N ILE A 156 -12.14 -21.10 -3.76
CA ILE A 156 -13.54 -21.32 -3.41
C ILE A 156 -14.33 -20.12 -3.94
N PRO A 157 -15.51 -20.33 -4.57
CA PRO A 157 -16.36 -19.22 -4.96
C PRO A 157 -16.69 -18.35 -3.73
N LEU A 158 -16.35 -17.06 -3.83
CA LEU A 158 -16.68 -16.10 -2.80
C LEU A 158 -18.21 -15.98 -2.64
N PRO A 159 -18.73 -15.83 -1.41
CA PRO A 159 -20.13 -15.49 -1.22
C PRO A 159 -20.45 -14.12 -1.85
N PRO A 160 -21.73 -13.79 -2.09
CA PRO A 160 -22.12 -12.48 -2.59
C PRO A 160 -21.53 -11.35 -1.73
N TYR A 161 -21.15 -10.25 -2.36
CA TYR A 161 -20.51 -9.11 -1.67
C TYR A 161 -21.28 -8.63 -0.44
N GLU A 162 -22.62 -8.56 -0.51
CA GLU A 162 -23.41 -8.10 0.62
C GLU A 162 -23.32 -9.08 1.81
N GLU A 163 -23.22 -10.39 1.55
CA GLU A 163 -22.99 -11.40 2.59
C GLU A 163 -21.59 -11.28 3.19
N ILE A 164 -20.56 -11.04 2.36
CA ILE A 164 -19.19 -10.76 2.83
C ILE A 164 -19.21 -9.57 3.79
N PHE A 165 -19.87 -8.49 3.40
CA PHE A 165 -19.89 -7.25 4.15
C PHE A 165 -20.70 -7.35 5.44
N GLU A 166 -21.92 -7.89 5.39
CA GLU A 166 -22.80 -8.07 6.57
C GLU A 166 -22.19 -9.01 7.61
N LYS A 167 -21.57 -10.11 7.16
CA LYS A 167 -20.94 -11.10 8.04
C LYS A 167 -19.47 -10.80 8.33
N LYS A 168 -18.92 -9.73 7.77
CA LYS A 168 -17.51 -9.31 7.90
C LYS A 168 -16.52 -10.44 7.56
N ILE A 169 -16.85 -11.24 6.54
CA ILE A 169 -16.01 -12.35 6.11
C ILE A 169 -14.68 -11.76 5.62
N GLY A 170 -13.56 -12.29 6.11
CA GLY A 170 -12.21 -11.84 5.75
C GLY A 170 -11.80 -10.48 6.34
N PHE A 171 -12.65 -9.82 7.13
CA PHE A 171 -12.27 -8.57 7.79
C PHE A 171 -11.23 -8.84 8.88
N THR A 172 -10.35 -7.87 9.11
CA THR A 172 -9.40 -7.94 10.22
C THR A 172 -10.14 -7.92 11.55
N ASP A 173 -9.95 -8.95 12.38
CA ASP A 173 -10.50 -8.98 13.72
C ASP A 173 -9.79 -7.95 14.64
N VAL A 174 -10.57 -7.23 15.45
CA VAL A 174 -10.07 -6.11 16.28
C VAL A 174 -9.13 -6.60 17.39
N GLU A 175 -9.48 -7.70 18.05
CA GLU A 175 -8.66 -8.27 19.13
C GLU A 175 -7.40 -8.92 18.58
N HIS A 176 -7.49 -9.57 17.42
CA HIS A 176 -6.33 -10.08 16.71
C HIS A 176 -5.41 -8.96 16.24
N ALA A 177 -5.93 -7.86 15.70
CA ALA A 177 -5.11 -6.72 15.28
C ALA A 177 -4.32 -6.12 16.45
N LYS A 178 -4.97 -5.90 17.58
CA LYS A 178 -4.32 -5.43 18.81
C LYS A 178 -3.18 -6.36 19.24
N LYS A 179 -3.48 -7.66 19.39
CA LYS A 179 -2.46 -8.66 19.77
C LYS A 179 -1.34 -8.74 18.76
N PHE A 180 -1.65 -8.67 17.47
CA PHE A 180 -0.67 -8.76 16.40
C PHE A 180 0.34 -7.62 16.49
N VAL A 181 -0.15 -6.38 16.65
CA VAL A 181 0.71 -5.20 16.84
C VAL A 181 1.57 -5.34 18.10
N GLU A 182 0.96 -5.70 19.24
CA GLU A 182 1.68 -5.89 20.52
C GLU A 182 2.77 -6.97 20.43
N MET A 183 2.51 -8.07 19.70
CA MET A 183 3.42 -9.21 19.61
C MET A 183 4.53 -9.04 18.57
N THR A 184 4.29 -8.25 17.52
CA THR A 184 5.20 -8.10 16.38
C THR A 184 6.03 -6.82 16.43
N GLY A 185 5.47 -5.71 16.90
CA GLY A 185 6.12 -4.40 16.88
C GLY A 185 6.19 -3.76 15.49
N VAL A 186 5.26 -4.10 14.58
CA VAL A 186 5.17 -3.46 13.25
C VAL A 186 4.87 -1.96 13.36
N ASP A 187 5.36 -1.20 12.38
CA ASP A 187 5.22 0.26 12.36
C ASP A 187 3.85 0.71 11.83
N TRP A 188 3.25 -0.08 10.94
CA TRP A 188 1.87 0.10 10.47
C TRP A 188 1.25 -1.21 9.98
N LEU A 189 -0.09 -1.26 9.96
CA LEU A 189 -0.84 -2.49 9.70
C LEU A 189 -1.83 -2.33 8.54
N SER A 190 -1.73 -3.22 7.58
CA SER A 190 -2.67 -3.37 6.48
C SER A 190 -3.87 -4.19 6.93
N VAL A 191 -5.06 -3.62 6.73
CA VAL A 191 -6.31 -4.15 7.26
C VAL A 191 -7.36 -4.36 6.17
N SER A 192 -8.13 -5.43 6.32
CA SER A 192 -9.31 -5.74 5.53
C SER A 192 -10.55 -5.20 6.25
N VAL A 193 -11.21 -4.22 5.64
CA VAL A 193 -12.38 -3.50 6.19
C VAL A 193 -13.53 -3.44 5.18
N GLY A 194 -13.59 -4.41 4.27
CA GLY A 194 -14.61 -4.50 3.21
C GLY A 194 -14.11 -4.17 1.81
N SER A 195 -12.88 -3.66 1.67
CA SER A 195 -12.21 -3.61 0.37
C SER A 195 -11.93 -5.04 -0.13
N ILE A 196 -12.15 -5.27 -1.42
CA ILE A 196 -11.89 -6.56 -2.07
C ILE A 196 -10.91 -6.30 -3.22
N HIS A 197 -9.76 -6.98 -3.21
CA HIS A 197 -8.85 -6.95 -4.36
C HIS A 197 -9.38 -7.85 -5.48
N GLY A 198 -9.28 -7.37 -6.72
CA GLY A 198 -9.27 -8.24 -7.90
C GLY A 198 -10.58 -8.98 -8.25
N ALA A 199 -11.60 -9.03 -7.38
CA ALA A 199 -12.82 -9.82 -7.60
C ALA A 199 -13.84 -9.18 -8.58
N ILE A 200 -13.43 -8.21 -9.39
CA ILE A 200 -14.06 -7.99 -10.70
C ILE A 200 -13.21 -8.69 -11.78
N SER A 201 -12.69 -9.88 -11.46
CA SER A 201 -11.97 -10.75 -12.38
C SER A 201 -12.96 -11.33 -13.41
N GLY A 202 -13.03 -10.70 -14.59
CA GLY A 202 -13.51 -11.28 -15.85
C GLY A 202 -15.00 -11.63 -16.00
N ALA A 203 -15.64 -12.19 -14.96
CA ALA A 203 -17.00 -12.76 -15.02
C ALA A 203 -18.12 -11.71 -15.00
N ALA A 204 -17.81 -10.46 -14.63
CA ALA A 204 -18.79 -9.38 -14.47
C ALA A 204 -18.65 -8.25 -15.50
N LYS A 205 -18.10 -8.51 -16.70
CA LYS A 205 -18.02 -7.48 -17.78
C LYS A 205 -19.39 -6.86 -18.12
N ASN A 206 -20.50 -7.56 -17.85
CA ASN A 206 -21.87 -7.13 -18.13
C ASN A 206 -22.78 -7.04 -16.88
N GLN A 207 -22.22 -7.06 -15.66
CA GLN A 207 -23.01 -6.90 -14.43
C GLN A 207 -22.69 -5.55 -13.77
N LYS A 208 -23.67 -4.99 -13.05
CA LYS A 208 -23.51 -3.75 -12.29
C LYS A 208 -22.30 -3.93 -11.37
N LYS A 209 -21.23 -3.14 -11.59
CA LYS A 209 -20.03 -3.19 -10.75
C LYS A 209 -20.47 -3.06 -9.30
N VAL A 210 -20.16 -4.06 -8.48
CA VAL A 210 -20.33 -3.97 -7.04
C VAL A 210 -19.41 -2.86 -6.56
N THR A 211 -19.98 -1.79 -6.00
CA THR A 211 -19.18 -0.76 -5.34
C THR A 211 -18.67 -1.36 -4.03
N ALA A 212 -17.37 -1.62 -3.93
CA ALA A 212 -16.76 -1.99 -2.67
C ALA A 212 -16.93 -0.84 -1.66
N ARG A 213 -17.32 -1.19 -0.44
CA ARG A 213 -17.58 -0.29 0.70
C ARG A 213 -16.51 -0.50 1.75
N ILE A 214 -16.30 0.53 2.55
CA ILE A 214 -15.46 0.47 3.75
C ILE A 214 -16.38 0.53 4.96
N ASP A 215 -16.25 -0.43 5.87
CA ASP A 215 -16.90 -0.38 7.18
C ASP A 215 -16.13 0.59 8.10
N ILE A 216 -16.61 1.83 8.13
CA ILE A 216 -15.99 2.93 8.88
C ILE A 216 -16.02 2.66 10.38
N GLU A 217 -17.12 2.12 10.91
CA GLU A 217 -17.21 1.81 12.35
C GLU A 217 -16.22 0.72 12.77
N HIS A 218 -16.00 -0.27 11.89
CA HIS A 218 -15.00 -1.31 12.13
C HIS A 218 -13.59 -0.77 12.05
N LEU A 219 -13.31 0.10 11.08
CA LEU A 219 -12.04 0.80 10.96
C LEU A 219 -11.72 1.64 12.22
N GLU A 220 -12.68 2.40 12.75
CA GLU A 220 -12.50 3.18 13.98
C GLU A 220 -12.17 2.29 15.19
N LYS A 221 -12.79 1.11 15.28
CA LYS A 221 -12.48 0.12 16.32
C LYS A 221 -11.05 -0.41 16.17
N LEU A 222 -10.62 -0.74 14.95
CA LEU A 222 -9.25 -1.17 14.66
C LEU A 222 -8.25 -0.08 15.05
N MET A 223 -8.47 1.15 14.60
CA MET A 223 -7.63 2.32 14.91
C MET A 223 -7.42 2.51 16.40
N LYS A 224 -8.50 2.44 17.18
CA LYS A 224 -8.46 2.57 18.63
C LYS A 224 -7.75 1.41 19.32
N ALA A 225 -7.88 0.20 18.78
CA ALA A 225 -7.31 -1.00 19.37
C ALA A 225 -5.81 -1.16 19.07
N THR A 226 -5.38 -0.80 17.86
CA THR A 226 -3.98 -0.96 17.42
C THR A 226 -3.10 0.22 17.85
N GLY A 227 -3.61 1.44 17.83
CA GLY A 227 -2.85 2.65 18.20
C GLY A 227 -1.70 3.00 17.24
N ILE A 228 -1.71 2.45 16.02
CA ILE A 228 -0.69 2.68 14.99
C ILE A 228 -1.36 3.04 13.64
N PRO A 229 -0.61 3.60 12.67
CA PRO A 229 -1.13 3.85 11.33
C PRO A 229 -1.74 2.59 10.69
N LEU A 230 -2.92 2.75 10.07
CA LEU A 230 -3.57 1.69 9.30
C LEU A 230 -3.48 1.97 7.80
N VAL A 231 -3.33 0.90 7.03
CA VAL A 231 -3.16 0.94 5.58
C VAL A 231 -4.36 0.31 4.89
N LEU A 232 -4.84 0.98 3.85
CA LEU A 232 -5.84 0.43 2.94
C LEU A 232 -5.15 0.01 1.65
N HIS A 233 -5.04 -1.31 1.44
CA HIS A 233 -4.64 -1.86 0.17
C HIS A 233 -5.79 -1.75 -0.84
N GLY A 234 -5.52 -1.15 -2.00
CA GLY A 234 -6.45 -1.12 -3.14
C GLY A 234 -7.63 -0.15 -2.99
N GLY A 235 -7.47 1.09 -3.46
CA GLY A 235 -8.56 2.07 -3.59
C GLY A 235 -9.42 1.94 -4.85
N THR A 236 -8.95 1.20 -5.86
CA THR A 236 -9.60 1.14 -7.17
C THR A 236 -10.97 0.47 -7.10
N GLY A 237 -12.01 1.19 -7.53
CA GLY A 237 -13.40 0.69 -7.52
C GLY A 237 -14.15 0.95 -6.22
N ILE A 238 -13.51 1.56 -5.22
CA ILE A 238 -14.17 2.11 -4.04
C ILE A 238 -14.66 3.52 -4.37
N GLU A 239 -15.90 3.83 -4.01
CA GLU A 239 -16.43 5.18 -4.16
C GLU A 239 -15.60 6.18 -3.35
N ILE A 240 -15.29 7.33 -3.95
CA ILE A 240 -14.41 8.33 -3.34
C ILE A 240 -14.89 8.80 -1.97
N ASP A 241 -16.21 8.86 -1.76
CA ASP A 241 -16.78 9.25 -0.47
C ASP A 241 -16.52 8.22 0.64
N PHE A 242 -16.34 6.93 0.31
CA PHE A 242 -15.86 5.94 1.28
C PHE A 242 -14.38 6.13 1.58
N ILE A 243 -13.54 6.37 0.57
CA ILE A 243 -12.12 6.66 0.78
C ILE A 243 -11.93 7.88 1.69
N ARG A 244 -12.61 8.99 1.40
CA ARG A 244 -12.54 10.21 2.21
C ARG A 244 -13.01 10.00 3.66
N ARG A 245 -14.06 9.20 3.86
CA ARG A 245 -14.51 8.82 5.21
C ARG A 245 -13.49 7.92 5.91
N ALA A 246 -12.87 6.99 5.20
CA ALA A 246 -11.85 6.11 5.76
C ALA A 246 -10.59 6.88 6.17
N ILE A 247 -10.15 7.85 5.38
CA ILE A 247 -9.05 8.77 5.74
C ILE A 247 -9.39 9.51 7.04
N LYS A 248 -10.58 10.12 7.12
CA LYS A 248 -11.05 10.80 8.34
C LYS A 248 -11.14 9.86 9.55
N ALA A 249 -11.48 8.60 9.32
CA ALA A 249 -11.57 7.59 10.37
C ALA A 249 -10.21 7.00 10.78
N GLY A 250 -9.12 7.28 10.04
CA GLY A 250 -7.77 6.94 10.47
C GLY A 250 -6.88 6.22 9.45
N ILE A 251 -7.35 5.93 8.24
CA ILE A 251 -6.46 5.39 7.20
C ILE A 251 -5.34 6.39 6.93
N THR A 252 -4.11 5.91 7.12
CA THR A 252 -2.89 6.72 7.07
C THR A 252 -2.07 6.44 5.80
N LYS A 253 -2.19 5.26 5.19
CA LYS A 253 -1.59 4.94 3.88
C LYS A 253 -2.63 4.29 2.96
N ILE A 254 -2.60 4.63 1.68
CA ILE A 254 -3.43 3.99 0.64
C ILE A 254 -2.52 3.56 -0.50
N ASN A 255 -2.58 2.30 -0.88
CA ASN A 255 -1.83 1.76 -2.03
C ASN A 255 -2.60 2.01 -3.34
N ILE A 256 -1.88 2.46 -4.37
CA ILE A 256 -2.40 2.93 -5.64
C ILE A 256 -1.51 2.39 -6.77
N GLY A 257 -1.93 1.28 -7.39
CA GLY A 257 -1.23 0.73 -8.57
C GLY A 257 -2.04 0.85 -9.86
N THR A 258 -3.27 0.35 -9.86
CA THR A 258 -4.03 0.13 -11.10
C THR A 258 -4.30 1.40 -11.90
N GLU A 259 -4.63 2.52 -11.25
CA GLU A 259 -4.99 3.76 -11.94
C GLU A 259 -3.79 4.38 -12.67
N ILE A 260 -2.62 4.44 -12.02
CA ILE A 260 -1.41 4.99 -12.61
C ILE A 260 -0.80 4.04 -13.65
N ARG A 261 -0.88 2.71 -13.45
CA ARG A 261 -0.48 1.72 -14.45
C ARG A 261 -1.32 1.85 -15.72
N GLN A 262 -2.65 1.91 -15.59
CA GLN A 262 -3.54 2.06 -16.75
C GLN A 262 -3.28 3.38 -17.50
N ALA A 263 -3.00 4.47 -16.79
CA ALA A 263 -2.61 5.74 -17.39
C ALA A 263 -1.32 5.59 -18.21
N TYR A 264 -0.30 4.91 -17.65
CA TYR A 264 0.96 4.63 -18.31
C TYR A 264 0.79 3.76 -19.57
N GLU A 265 0.12 2.61 -19.44
CA GLU A 265 -0.14 1.68 -20.55
C GLU A 265 -0.93 2.34 -21.70
N GLN A 266 -1.83 3.28 -21.40
CA GLN A 266 -2.54 4.04 -22.42
C GLN A 266 -1.65 5.04 -23.15
N GLY A 267 -0.70 5.66 -22.46
CA GLY A 267 0.25 6.58 -23.10
C GLY A 267 1.34 5.84 -23.88
N LEU A 268 1.77 4.68 -23.39
CA LEU A 268 2.75 3.82 -24.06
C LEU A 268 2.34 3.37 -25.47
N LYS A 269 1.04 3.36 -25.76
CA LYS A 269 0.52 3.10 -27.13
C LYS A 269 0.92 4.19 -28.14
N ILE A 270 1.37 5.34 -27.66
CA ILE A 270 1.85 6.47 -28.45
C ILE A 270 3.37 6.54 -28.32
N ASP A 271 3.88 6.86 -27.13
CA ASP A 271 5.31 6.83 -26.77
C ASP A 271 5.49 6.93 -25.24
N GLU A 272 6.74 6.85 -24.79
CA GLU A 272 7.09 6.89 -23.36
C GLU A 272 6.86 8.26 -22.72
N ASN A 273 7.09 9.37 -23.42
CA ASN A 273 6.88 10.71 -22.86
C ASN A 273 5.39 10.93 -22.57
N VAL A 274 4.51 10.55 -23.50
CA VAL A 274 3.06 10.61 -23.29
C VAL A 274 2.61 9.70 -22.16
N ALA A 275 3.23 8.52 -22.00
CA ALA A 275 2.99 7.64 -20.84
C ALA A 275 3.33 8.31 -19.51
N GLN A 276 4.50 8.96 -19.44
CA GLN A 276 4.95 9.65 -18.24
C GLN A 276 4.06 10.86 -17.91
N GLU A 277 3.66 11.66 -18.91
CA GLU A 277 2.75 12.78 -18.71
C GLU A 277 1.41 12.33 -18.15
N LYS A 278 0.81 11.26 -18.70
CA LYS A 278 -0.45 10.70 -18.20
C LYS A 278 -0.36 10.20 -16.76
N VAL A 279 0.76 9.58 -16.37
CA VAL A 279 1.00 9.17 -14.98
C VAL A 279 1.04 10.40 -14.08
N LYS A 280 1.81 11.42 -14.46
CA LYS A 280 1.94 12.66 -13.69
C LYS A 280 0.58 13.34 -13.48
N GLU A 281 -0.22 13.45 -14.53
CA GLU A 281 -1.59 13.99 -14.47
C GLU A 281 -2.47 13.17 -13.54
N LYS A 282 -2.44 11.84 -13.66
CA LYS A 282 -3.24 10.95 -12.81
C LYS A 282 -2.84 11.05 -11.33
N VAL A 283 -1.54 11.15 -11.02
CA VAL A 283 -1.07 11.34 -9.65
C VAL A 283 -1.58 12.67 -9.07
N LYS A 284 -1.52 13.76 -9.85
CA LYS A 284 -2.06 15.07 -9.43
C LYS A 284 -3.56 15.04 -9.18
N GLU A 285 -4.31 14.38 -10.07
CA GLU A 285 -5.75 14.17 -9.91
C GLU A 285 -6.05 13.42 -8.60
N LEU A 286 -5.32 12.35 -8.29
CA LEU A 286 -5.50 11.58 -7.06
C LEU A 286 -5.16 12.41 -5.81
N ILE A 287 -4.11 13.22 -5.86
CA ILE A 287 -3.74 14.16 -4.78
C ILE A 287 -4.86 15.16 -4.49
N GLU A 288 -5.50 15.70 -5.54
CA GLU A 288 -6.66 16.60 -5.41
C GLU A 288 -7.88 15.85 -4.85
N ILE A 289 -8.16 14.68 -5.39
CA ILE A 289 -9.28 13.81 -4.99
C ILE A 289 -9.21 13.45 -3.50
N TYR A 290 -8.01 13.10 -3.00
CA TYR A 290 -7.76 12.80 -1.59
C TYR A 290 -7.56 14.03 -0.71
N GLN A 291 -7.53 15.24 -1.30
CA GLN A 291 -7.38 16.51 -0.59
C GLN A 291 -6.07 16.62 0.20
N ILE A 292 -4.97 16.14 -0.39
CA ILE A 292 -3.65 16.06 0.25
C ILE A 292 -2.59 16.96 -0.40
N GLN A 293 -2.99 17.85 -1.31
CA GLN A 293 -2.08 18.85 -1.89
C GLN A 293 -1.53 19.77 -0.79
N GLY A 294 -0.22 20.01 -0.78
CA GLY A 294 0.43 20.84 0.25
C GLY A 294 0.55 20.17 1.62
N SER A 295 0.21 18.88 1.75
CA SER A 295 0.27 18.15 3.02
C SER A 295 1.68 18.14 3.64
N ALA A 296 2.75 18.28 2.85
CA ALA A 296 4.11 18.38 3.38
C ALA A 296 4.26 19.55 4.37
N ASP A 297 3.58 20.68 4.14
CA ASP A 297 3.66 21.86 5.01
C ASP A 297 2.98 21.65 6.38
N ILE A 298 2.21 20.57 6.51
CA ILE A 298 1.55 20.15 7.74
C ILE A 298 2.36 19.03 8.38
N LEU A 299 2.79 18.03 7.60
CA LEU A 299 3.49 16.84 8.10
C LEU A 299 4.93 17.11 8.57
N LEU A 300 5.57 18.17 8.04
CA LEU A 300 6.94 18.55 8.40
C LEU A 300 7.04 19.51 9.59
N LYS A 301 5.92 19.84 10.23
CA LYS A 301 5.84 20.69 11.43
C LYS A 301 5.64 19.86 12.68
#